data_AF-A0A6P4DW11-F1
#
_entry.id   AF-A0A6P4DW11-F1
#
_cell.length_a   1.000
_cell.length_b   1.000
_cell.length_c   1.000
_cell.angle_alpha   90.00
_cell.angle_beta   90.00
_cell.angle_gamma   90.00
#
_symmetry.space_group_name_H-M   'P 1'
#
loop_
_entity.id
_entity.type
_entity.pdbx_description
1 polymer ?
#
loop_
_entity_poly.entity_id
_entity_poly.type
_entity_poly.pdbx_seq_one_letter_code
_entity_poly.pdbx_strand_id
1 'polypeptide(L)'
;MCVWKGFCLLALLSLVVSSESLRILAIFPVPSMSHFKFFHPIVRKLAENGHSVDVISPFDDKEPPKGYTNYLLPATTMTDTINLEDFERPLQFLFHYIEFFVLYNMGKENCNTTLHSSA
;
A
#
# COMPACT_ATOMS: atom_id res chain seq x y z
N MET A 1 -35.38 -36.98 13.24
CA MET A 1 -34.64 -36.55 12.03
C MET A 1 -34.23 -35.07 12.03
N CYS A 2 -34.86 -34.18 12.80
CA CYS A 2 -34.52 -32.74 12.82
C CYS A 2 -33.27 -32.37 13.65
N VAL A 3 -32.93 -33.16 14.68
CA VAL A 3 -31.83 -32.84 15.62
C VAL A 3 -30.45 -32.90 14.95
N TRP A 4 -30.22 -33.88 14.07
CA TRP A 4 -28.97 -34.01 13.32
C TRP A 4 -28.74 -32.87 12.33
N LYS A 5 -29.81 -32.40 11.66
CA LYS A 5 -29.74 -31.24 10.76
C LYS A 5 -29.37 -29.95 11.52
N GLY A 6 -29.91 -29.76 12.73
CA GLY A 6 -29.56 -28.65 13.60
C GLY A 6 -28.09 -28.70 14.03
N PHE A 7 -27.59 -29.87 14.41
CA PHE A 7 -26.20 -30.08 14.80
C PHE A 7 -25.23 -29.79 13.64
N CYS A 8 -25.53 -30.26 12.42
CA CYS A 8 -24.73 -29.95 11.23
C CYS A 8 -24.69 -28.45 10.90
N LEU A 9 -25.81 -27.73 11.04
CA LEU A 9 -25.89 -26.29 10.79
C LEU A 9 -25.04 -25.50 11.80
N LEU A 10 -25.11 -25.87 13.08
CA LEU A 10 -24.35 -25.25 14.16
C LEU A 10 -22.85 -25.50 13.99
N ALA A 11 -22.46 -26.71 13.59
CA ALA A 11 -21.07 -27.03 13.26
C ALA A 11 -20.56 -26.16 12.10
N LEU A 12 -21.33 -26.05 10.99
CA LEU A 12 -20.99 -25.20 9.85
C LEU A 12 -20.84 -23.71 10.24
N LEU A 13 -21.73 -23.18 11.07
CA LEU A 13 -21.64 -21.80 11.56
C LEU A 13 -20.40 -21.56 12.43
N SER A 14 -20.01 -22.54 13.26
CA SER A 14 -18.81 -22.43 14.10
C SER A 14 -17.51 -22.41 13.28
N LEU A 15 -17.46 -23.16 12.18
CA LEU A 15 -16.34 -23.17 11.22
C LEU A 15 -16.20 -21.82 10.49
N VAL A 16 -17.31 -21.14 10.20
CA VAL A 16 -17.28 -19.81 9.57
C VAL A 16 -16.79 -18.73 10.55
N VAL A 17 -17.12 -18.86 11.84
CA VAL A 17 -16.68 -17.92 12.88
C VAL A 17 -15.19 -18.03 13.21
N SER A 18 -14.56 -19.19 13.04
CA SER A 18 -13.14 -19.38 13.36
C SER A 18 -12.18 -18.94 12.24
N SER A 19 -12.67 -18.29 11.19
CA SER A 19 -11.82 -17.78 10.10
C SER A 19 -11.28 -16.40 10.45
N GLU A 20 -10.01 -16.31 10.79
CA GLU A 20 -9.30 -15.03 10.87
C GLU A 20 -9.25 -14.39 9.47
N SER A 21 -9.55 -13.10 9.36
CA SER A 21 -9.38 -12.37 8.11
C SER A 21 -7.88 -12.17 7.84
N LEU A 22 -7.47 -12.33 6.58
CA LEU A 22 -6.08 -12.07 6.19
C LEU A 22 -5.77 -10.58 6.44
N ARG A 23 -4.68 -10.30 7.16
CA ARG A 23 -4.14 -8.95 7.30
C ARG A 23 -3.41 -8.55 6.02
N ILE A 24 -3.77 -7.39 5.49
CA ILE A 24 -3.22 -6.85 4.24
C ILE A 24 -2.17 -5.80 4.60
N LEU A 25 -0.94 -5.99 4.13
CA LEU A 25 0.11 -4.99 4.22
C LEU A 25 0.24 -4.25 2.90
N ALA A 26 0.02 -2.94 2.91
CA ALA A 26 0.19 -2.08 1.74
C ALA A 26 1.39 -1.15 1.95
N ILE A 27 2.37 -1.22 1.05
CA ILE A 27 3.63 -0.47 1.17
C ILE A 27 3.71 0.52 0.01
N PHE A 28 3.65 1.81 0.33
CA PHE A 28 3.74 2.91 -0.63
C PHE A 28 4.86 3.87 -0.24
N PRO A 29 6.14 3.47 -0.41
CA PRO A 29 7.26 4.19 0.17
C PRO A 29 7.67 5.44 -0.61
N VAL A 30 7.18 5.56 -1.85
CA VAL A 30 7.50 6.67 -2.74
C VAL A 30 6.81 7.95 -2.24
N PRO A 31 7.55 9.06 -2.00
CA PRO A 31 7.00 10.34 -1.59
C PRO A 31 6.38 11.09 -2.79
N SER A 32 5.43 10.44 -3.47
CA SER A 32 4.68 10.99 -4.61
C SER A 32 3.20 10.96 -4.29
N MET A 33 2.58 12.14 -4.21
CA MET A 33 1.17 12.26 -3.83
C MET A 33 0.26 11.69 -4.93
N SER A 34 0.67 11.85 -6.20
CA SER A 34 -0.07 11.29 -7.34
C SER A 34 -0.11 9.76 -7.28
N HIS A 35 1.04 9.13 -6.99
CA HIS A 35 1.14 7.68 -6.84
C HIS A 35 0.32 7.18 -5.64
N PHE A 36 0.39 7.86 -4.49
CA PHE A 36 -0.40 7.48 -3.32
C PHE A 36 -1.92 7.59 -3.56
N LYS A 37 -2.38 8.71 -4.15
CA LYS A 37 -3.81 8.93 -4.44
C LYS A 37 -4.42 7.88 -5.37
N PHE A 38 -3.63 7.25 -6.22
CA PHE A 38 -4.10 6.18 -7.08
C PHE A 38 -4.49 4.92 -6.26
N PHE A 39 -3.64 4.50 -5.33
CA PHE A 39 -3.87 3.28 -4.55
C PHE A 39 -4.71 3.50 -3.28
N HIS A 40 -4.68 4.71 -2.72
CA HIS A 40 -5.33 5.04 -1.45
C HIS A 40 -6.83 4.68 -1.38
N PRO A 41 -7.67 4.94 -2.40
CA PRO A 41 -9.08 4.53 -2.38
C PRO A 41 -9.26 3.01 -2.31
N ILE A 42 -8.34 2.22 -2.89
CA ILE A 42 -8.42 0.75 -2.91
C ILE A 42 -8.20 0.22 -1.50
N VAL A 43 -7.12 0.66 -0.84
CA VAL A 43 -6.79 0.20 0.53
C VAL A 43 -7.81 0.66 1.56
N ARG A 44 -8.37 1.86 1.41
CA ARG A 44 -9.50 2.31 2.24
C ARG A 44 -10.73 1.43 2.01
N LYS A 45 -11.06 1.11 0.75
CA LYS A 45 -12.25 0.31 0.46
C LYS A 45 -12.14 -1.12 0.99
N LEU A 46 -10.94 -1.69 1.02
CA LEU A 46 -10.69 -2.97 1.68
C LEU A 46 -10.99 -2.89 3.18
N ALA A 47 -10.50 -1.86 3.87
CA ALA A 47 -10.78 -1.65 5.29
C ALA A 47 -12.28 -1.44 5.56
N GLU A 48 -12.97 -0.62 4.77
CA GLU A 48 -14.41 -0.42 4.87
C GLU A 48 -15.23 -1.71 4.69
N ASN A 49 -14.72 -2.68 3.92
CA ASN A 49 -15.34 -3.99 3.73
C ASN A 49 -14.99 -5.00 4.84
N GLY A 50 -14.31 -4.56 5.91
CA GLY A 50 -14.00 -5.38 7.08
C GLY A 50 -12.64 -6.08 7.05
N HIS A 51 -11.79 -5.79 6.06
CA HIS A 51 -10.40 -6.27 6.07
C HIS A 51 -9.54 -5.46 7.04
N SER A 52 -8.54 -6.09 7.66
CA SER A 52 -7.49 -5.39 8.39
C SER A 52 -6.38 -5.00 7.42
N VAL A 53 -6.09 -3.71 7.30
CA VAL A 53 -5.14 -3.14 6.35
C VAL A 53 -4.13 -2.27 7.10
N ASP A 54 -2.87 -2.67 7.05
CA ASP A 54 -1.73 -1.92 7.54
C ASP A 54 -1.10 -1.19 6.35
N VAL A 55 -1.03 0.14 6.40
CA VAL A 55 -0.50 0.97 5.30
C VAL A 55 0.77 1.66 5.76
N ILE A 56 1.87 1.42 5.05
CA ILE A 56 3.14 2.12 5.25
C ILE A 56 3.27 3.17 4.14
N SER A 57 3.27 4.45 4.49
CA SER A 57 3.44 5.52 3.49
C SER A 57 3.95 6.84 4.10
N PRO A 58 4.51 7.76 3.29
CA PRO A 58 4.85 9.12 3.73
C PRO A 58 3.64 10.02 3.99
N PHE A 59 2.42 9.55 3.70
CA PHE A 59 1.21 10.35 3.70
C PHE A 59 0.27 9.92 4.83
N ASP A 60 -0.23 10.91 5.56
CA ASP A 60 -1.18 10.65 6.62
C ASP A 60 -2.62 10.57 6.12
N ASP A 61 -3.40 9.65 6.71
CA ASP A 61 -4.84 9.54 6.50
C ASP A 61 -5.56 10.14 7.71
N LYS A 62 -6.15 11.31 7.53
CA LYS A 62 -6.78 12.09 8.63
C LYS A 62 -8.03 11.42 9.18
N GLU A 63 -8.73 10.63 8.37
CA GLU A 63 -10.02 10.02 8.73
C GLU A 63 -10.03 8.56 8.26
N PRO A 64 -9.18 7.70 8.86
CA PRO A 64 -9.04 6.32 8.43
C PRO A 64 -10.29 5.50 8.81
N PRO A 65 -10.80 4.65 7.91
CA PRO A 65 -11.90 3.75 8.24
C PRO A 65 -11.47 2.71 9.29
N LYS A 66 -12.44 2.08 9.95
CA LYS A 66 -12.15 0.99 10.90
C LYS A 66 -11.39 -0.13 10.18
N GLY A 67 -10.32 -0.63 10.80
CA GLY A 67 -9.47 -1.67 10.22
C GLY A 67 -8.33 -1.13 9.35
N TYR A 68 -8.19 0.18 9.19
CA TYR A 68 -7.05 0.82 8.54
C TYR A 68 -6.06 1.32 9.61
N THR A 69 -4.80 0.91 9.53
CA THR A 69 -3.72 1.41 10.41
C THR A 69 -2.63 2.01 9.55
N ASN A 70 -2.31 3.28 9.80
CA ASN A 70 -1.28 4.00 9.06
C ASN A 70 0.04 3.99 9.83
N TYR A 71 1.12 3.69 9.12
CA TYR A 71 2.48 3.73 9.60
C TYR A 71 3.26 4.74 8.76
N LEU A 72 3.62 5.85 9.40
CA LEU A 72 4.20 7.00 8.71
C LEU A 72 5.69 6.79 8.45
N LEU A 73 6.06 6.90 7.17
CA LEU A 73 7.46 7.00 6.77
C LEU A 73 7.96 8.45 6.97
N PRO A 74 9.26 8.63 7.26
CA PRO A 74 9.85 9.95 7.38
C PRO A 74 9.67 10.74 6.09
N ALA A 75 9.33 12.02 6.22
CA ALA A 75 9.13 12.91 5.09
C ALA A 75 10.45 13.12 4.33
N THR A 76 10.57 12.54 3.15
CA THR A 76 11.61 12.87 2.16
C THR A 76 11.09 13.94 1.20
N THR A 77 11.99 14.60 0.47
CA THR A 77 11.61 15.61 -0.54
C THR A 77 10.66 14.98 -1.55
N MET A 78 9.45 15.53 -1.69
CA MET A 78 8.46 15.06 -2.66
C MET A 78 9.09 15.02 -4.05
N THR A 79 9.16 13.83 -4.65
CA THR A 79 9.83 13.61 -5.94
C THR A 79 8.86 13.82 -7.13
N ASP A 80 7.76 14.55 -6.92
CA ASP A 80 6.78 14.87 -7.98
C ASP A 80 7.34 15.85 -9.03
N THR A 81 8.60 16.28 -8.92
CA THR A 81 9.27 17.16 -9.87
C THR A 81 10.26 16.38 -10.73
N ILE A 82 9.81 15.96 -11.92
CA ILE A 82 10.69 15.68 -13.05
C ILE A 82 10.87 16.99 -13.81
N ASN A 83 12.10 17.42 -14.08
CA ASN A 83 12.32 18.65 -14.83
C ASN A 83 11.89 18.42 -16.28
N LEU A 84 11.08 19.33 -16.83
CA LEU A 84 10.61 19.23 -18.22
C LEU A 84 11.79 19.25 -19.21
N GLU A 85 12.88 19.92 -18.85
CA GLU A 85 14.15 19.95 -19.58
C GLU A 85 14.75 18.55 -19.78
N ASP A 86 14.46 17.59 -18.89
CA ASP A 86 14.95 16.22 -19.03
C ASP A 86 14.33 15.50 -20.26
N PHE A 87 13.16 15.94 -20.72
CA PHE A 87 12.50 15.43 -21.93
C PHE A 87 13.00 16.09 -23.23
N GLU A 88 13.67 17.24 -23.12
CA GLU A 88 14.19 18.01 -24.27
C GLU A 88 15.64 17.62 -24.64
N ARG A 89 16.25 16.68 -23.91
CA ARG A 89 17.66 16.30 -24.11
C ARG A 89 17.91 15.70 -25.51
N PRO A 90 19.02 16.06 -26.20
CA PRO A 90 19.27 15.71 -27.61
C PRO A 90 19.59 14.22 -27.90
N LEU A 91 19.29 13.29 -26.98
CA LEU A 91 19.55 11.84 -27.12
C LEU A 91 18.43 11.03 -26.45
N GLN A 92 17.18 11.23 -26.86
CA GLN A 92 15.99 10.60 -26.24
C GLN A 92 16.05 9.06 -26.18
N PHE A 93 16.77 8.39 -27.09
CA PHE A 93 16.94 6.94 -27.03
C PHE A 93 17.71 6.47 -25.79
N LEU A 94 18.60 7.30 -25.24
CA LEU A 94 19.31 7.02 -23.97
C LEU A 94 18.42 7.20 -22.74
N PHE A 95 17.27 7.88 -22.89
CA PHE A 95 16.36 8.15 -21.79
C PHE A 95 15.88 6.88 -21.10
N HIS A 96 15.60 5.81 -21.85
CA HIS A 96 15.21 4.52 -21.28
C HIS A 96 16.27 3.93 -20.33
N TYR A 97 17.56 4.09 -20.65
CA TYR A 97 18.64 3.64 -19.77
C TYR A 97 18.74 4.53 -18.54
N ILE A 98 18.63 5.85 -18.71
CA ILE A 98 18.66 6.81 -17.61
C ILE A 98 17.50 6.56 -16.65
N GLU A 99 16.27 6.43 -17.17
CA GLU A 99 15.07 6.13 -16.42
C GLU A 99 15.23 4.83 -15.62
N PHE A 100 15.75 3.77 -16.23
CA PHE A 100 16.04 2.52 -15.52
C PHE A 100 16.96 2.74 -14.32
N PHE A 101 18.07 3.46 -14.48
CA PHE A 101 19.00 3.73 -13.38
C PHE A 101 18.41 4.65 -12.31
N VAL A 102 17.61 5.65 -12.71
CA VAL A 102 16.90 6.52 -11.78
C VAL A 102 15.92 5.71 -10.94
N LEU A 103 15.05 4.91 -11.57
CA LEU A 103 14.08 4.06 -10.88
C LEU A 103 14.77 3.01 -10.00
N TYR A 104 15.87 2.41 -10.46
CA TYR A 104 16.66 1.47 -9.67
C TYR A 104 17.23 2.10 -8.40
N ASN A 105 17.86 3.26 -8.52
CA ASN A 105 18.43 3.97 -7.38
C ASN A 105 17.34 4.43 -6.41
N MET A 106 16.25 5.00 -6.94
CA MET A 106 15.09 5.41 -6.15
C MET A 106 14.46 4.22 -5.41
N GLY A 107 14.32 3.08 -6.08
CA GLY A 107 13.81 1.84 -5.49
C GLY A 107 14.68 1.34 -4.34
N LYS A 108 16.01 1.38 -4.50
CA LYS A 108 16.95 1.01 -3.42
C LYS A 108 16.88 1.95 -2.22
N GLU A 109 16.83 3.25 -2.47
CA GLU A 109 16.75 4.26 -1.41
C GLU A 109 15.43 4.13 -0.63
N ASN A 110 14.31 3.99 -1.34
CA ASN A 110 13.00 3.79 -0.73
C ASN A 110 12.94 2.48 0.08
N CYS A 111 13.52 1.39 -0.45
CA CYS A 111 13.62 0.11 0.26
C CYS A 111 14.42 0.25 1.55
N ASN A 112 15.61 0.86 1.48
CA ASN A 112 16.47 1.08 2.64
C ASN A 112 15.79 1.96 3.70
N THR A 113 15.15 3.05 3.27
CA THR A 113 14.44 3.97 4.17
C THR A 113 13.26 3.29 4.84
N THR A 114 12.49 2.51 4.10
CA THR A 114 11.32 1.78 4.63
C THR A 114 11.75 0.71 5.61
N LEU A 115 12.75 -0.10 5.26
CA LEU A 115 13.24 -1.20 6.09
C LEU A 115 13.82 -0.74 7.44
N HIS A 116 14.42 0.45 7.47
CA HIS A 116 15.03 1.03 8.67
C HIS A 116 14.18 2.11 9.35
N SER A 117 12.95 2.31 8.89
CA SER A 117 12.03 3.25 9.53
C SER A 117 11.49 2.69 10.84
N SER A 118 10.91 3.57 11.66
CA SER A 118 10.17 3.18 12.86
C SER A 118 8.70 2.80 12.57
N ALA A 119 8.33 2.78 11.29
CA ALA A 119 7.02 2.36 10.81
C ALA A 119 6.81 0.86 11.04
#